data_AF-A0A947FJL9-F1
#
_entry.id   AF-A0A947FJL9-F1
#
_cell.length_a   1.000
_cell.length_b   1.000
_cell.length_c   1.000
_cell.angle_alpha   90.00
_cell.angle_beta   90.00
_cell.angle_gamma   90.00
#
_symmetry.space_group_name_H-M   'P 1'
#
loop_
_entity.id
_entity.type
_entity.pdbx_description
1 polymer ?
#
loop_
_entity_poly.entity_id
_entity_poly.type
_entity_poly.pdbx_seq_one_letter_code
_entity_poly.pdbx_strand_id
1 'polypeptide(L)' 'MTKLPYWHVDAFSDRPFAGNQAAVMPLDAWLDDATLLAIGEENNFAETAFVVKDETGEADWELRWFTPTEEVRL' A
#
# COMPACT_ATOMS: atom_id res chain seq x y z
N MET A 1 -9.47 12.98 13.21
CA MET A 1 -9.42 11.76 12.39
C MET A 1 -8.58 12.07 11.17
N THR A 2 -7.49 11.34 10.96
CA THR A 2 -6.66 11.47 9.75
C THR A 2 -7.41 10.83 8.59
N LYS A 3 -7.37 11.46 7.42
CA LYS A 3 -7.94 10.90 6.19
C LYS A 3 -6.78 10.42 5.32
N LEU A 4 -6.78 9.12 5.02
CA LEU A 4 -5.78 8.51 4.15
C LEU A 4 -6.44 8.12 2.82
N PRO A 5 -5.86 8.50 1.67
CA PRO A 5 -6.30 8.01 0.37
C PRO A 5 -6.20 6.47 0.28
N TYR A 6 -7.18 5.84 -0.38
CA TYR A 6 -7.25 4.39 -0.56
C TYR A 6 -7.77 4.04 -1.94
N TRP A 7 -7.04 3.15 -2.63
CA TRP A 7 -7.46 2.54 -3.88
C TRP A 7 -7.47 1.02 -3.73
N HIS A 8 -8.59 0.41 -4.09
CA HIS A 8 -8.70 -1.04 -4.28
C HIS A 8 -8.39 -1.35 -5.74
N VAL A 9 -7.40 -2.20 -5.98
CA VAL A 9 -6.97 -2.58 -7.33
C VAL A 9 -7.01 -4.10 -7.48
N ASP A 10 -7.64 -4.55 -8.56
CA ASP A 10 -7.60 -5.92 -9.05
C ASP A 10 -6.43 -6.07 -10.05
N ALA A 11 -5.24 -6.42 -9.54
CA ALA A 11 -4.04 -6.59 -10.35
C ALA A 11 -4.12 -7.82 -11.26
N PHE A 12 -3.42 -7.77 -12.41
CA PHE A 12 -3.43 -8.83 -13.43
C PHE A 12 -4.81 -9.12 -14.02
N SER A 13 -5.73 -8.15 -13.96
CA SER A 13 -7.03 -8.23 -14.60
C SER A 13 -7.40 -6.93 -15.31
N ASP A 14 -8.24 -7.06 -16.35
CA ASP A 14 -8.87 -5.96 -17.09
C ASP A 14 -10.35 -5.78 -16.72
N ARG A 15 -10.86 -6.57 -15.76
CA ARG A 15 -12.24 -6.53 -15.29
C ARG A 15 -12.31 -6.63 -13.76
N PRO A 16 -13.35 -6.06 -13.12
CA PRO A 16 -13.53 -6.16 -11.68
C PRO A 16 -13.72 -7.61 -11.20
N PHE A 17 -13.35 -7.85 -9.93
CA PHE A 17 -13.52 -9.12 -9.22
C PHE A 17 -12.76 -10.30 -9.84
N ALA A 18 -11.58 -10.02 -10.39
CA ALA A 18 -10.69 -11.01 -10.98
C ALA A 18 -9.22 -10.60 -10.77
N GLY A 19 -8.29 -11.53 -10.90
CA GLY A 19 -6.88 -11.25 -10.62
C GLY A 19 -6.56 -11.26 -9.13
N ASN A 20 -5.53 -10.51 -8.72
CA ASN A 20 -5.10 -10.41 -7.32
C ASN A 20 -5.46 -9.05 -6.72
N GLN A 21 -6.10 -9.04 -5.56
CA GLN A 21 -6.52 -7.80 -4.89
C GLN A 21 -5.34 -7.16 -4.16
N ALA A 22 -5.21 -5.85 -4.30
CA ALA A 22 -4.26 -5.05 -3.54
C ALA A 22 -4.89 -3.72 -3.14
N ALA A 23 -4.49 -3.24 -1.96
CA ALA A 23 -4.74 -1.86 -1.56
C ALA A 23 -3.53 -1.01 -1.95
N VAL A 24 -3.75 0.15 -2.57
CA VAL A 24 -2.70 1.12 -2.87
C VAL A 24 -3.03 2.43 -2.15
N MET A 25 -2.11 2.87 -1.28
CA MET A 25 -2.33 3.99 -0.37
C MET A 25 -1.18 5.01 -0.49
N PRO A 26 -1.34 6.01 -1.36
CA PRO A 26 -0.51 7.22 -1.39
C PRO A 26 -0.58 8.00 -0.08
N LEU A 27 0.58 8.31 0.48
CA LEU A 27 0.77 9.06 1.71
C LEU A 27 1.59 10.32 1.44
N ASP A 28 1.35 11.36 2.25
CA ASP A 28 2.18 12.58 2.21
C ASP A 28 3.56 12.36 2.84
N ALA A 29 3.65 11.44 3.80
CA ALA A 29 4.88 11.04 4.48
C ALA A 29 4.71 9.63 5.08
N TRP A 30 5.84 8.99 5.41
CA TRP A 30 5.82 7.68 6.07
C TRP A 30 5.14 7.75 7.45
N LEU A 31 4.20 6.85 7.67
CA LEU A 31 3.66 6.55 9.00
C LEU A 31 4.62 5.60 9.72
N ASP A 32 4.47 5.46 11.03
CA ASP A 32 5.21 4.46 11.78
C ASP A 32 4.84 3.03 11.34
N ASP A 33 5.78 2.11 11.49
CA ASP A 33 5.64 0.73 11.00
C ASP A 33 4.44 -0.01 11.61
N ALA A 34 4.11 0.28 12.87
CA ALA A 34 2.97 -0.35 13.54
C ALA A 34 1.64 0.13 12.94
N THR A 35 1.53 1.41 12.59
CA THR A 35 0.38 1.95 11.89
C THR A 35 0.25 1.36 10.48
N LEU A 36 1.34 1.27 9.72
CA LEU A 36 1.33 0.67 8.38
C LEU A 36 0.91 -0.80 8.43
N LEU A 37 1.43 -1.56 9.40
CA LEU A 37 1.05 -2.95 9.61
C LEU A 37 -0.43 -3.09 9.99
N ALA A 38 -0.93 -2.27 10.93
CA ALA A 38 -2.33 -2.30 11.33
C ALA A 38 -3.29 -1.97 10.17
N ILE A 39 -2.88 -1.07 9.27
CA ILE A 39 -3.65 -0.81 8.04
C ILE A 39 -3.61 -2.01 7.10
N GLY A 40 -2.45 -2.66 6.94
CA GLY A 40 -2.33 -3.91 6.17
C GLY A 40 -3.24 -5.02 6.71
N GLU A 41 -3.30 -5.17 8.04
CA GLU A 41 -4.19 -6.10 8.74
C GLU A 41 -5.67 -5.77 8.47
N GLU A 42 -6.07 -4.50 8.64
CA GLU A 42 -7.45 -4.04 8.40
C GLU A 42 -7.90 -4.25 6.95
N ASN A 43 -7.02 -3.99 5.97
CA ASN A 43 -7.31 -4.21 4.55
C ASN A 43 -7.51 -5.70 4.22
N ASN A 44 -6.80 -6.59 4.92
CA ASN A 44 -6.90 -8.04 4.80
C ASN A 44 -6.80 -8.58 3.35
N PHE A 45 -5.95 -7.95 2.53
CA PHE A 45 -5.53 -8.46 1.23
C PHE A 45 -4.17 -9.13 1.34
N ALA A 46 -3.76 -9.85 0.28
CA ALA A 46 -2.43 -10.45 0.21
C ALA A 46 -1.35 -9.37 0.43
N GLU A 47 -1.53 -8.20 -0.20
CA GLU A 47 -0.63 -7.07 -0.03
C GLU A 47 -1.37 -5.71 0.02
N THR A 48 -0.83 -4.81 0.85
CA THR A 48 -1.09 -3.36 0.84
C THR A 48 0.20 -2.64 0.44
N ALA A 49 0.12 -1.80 -0.57
CA ALA A 49 1.19 -0.93 -1.06
C ALA A 49 1.03 0.47 -0.48
N PHE A 50 2.08 0.98 0.17
CA PHE A 50 2.17 2.37 0.60
C PHE A 50 3.20 3.08 -0.26
N VAL A 51 2.85 4.25 -0.79
CA VAL A 51 3.77 5.06 -1.60
C VAL A 51 3.85 6.49 -1.08
N VAL A 52 5.06 7.04 -1.06
CA VAL A 52 5.33 8.46 -0.82
C VAL A 52 6.13 9.02 -1.97
N LYS A 53 5.95 10.31 -2.28
CA LYS A 53 6.72 10.95 -3.35
C LYS A 53 8.20 10.98 -2.93
N ASP A 54 9.09 10.53 -3.80
CA ASP A 54 10.52 10.69 -3.54
C ASP A 54 10.91 12.17 -3.74
N GLU A 55 11.53 12.75 -2.72
CA GLU A 55 12.00 14.14 -2.75
C GLU A 55 13.49 14.25 -3.15
N THR A 56 14.22 13.12 -3.19
CA THR A 56 15.65 13.10 -3.53
C THR A 56 15.88 13.22 -5.04
N GLY A 57 14.92 12.77 -5.85
CA GLY A 57 15.01 12.74 -7.31
C GLY A 57 15.68 11.47 -7.85
N GLU A 58 15.94 10.47 -6.99
CA GLU A 58 16.44 9.15 -7.41
C GLU A 58 15.33 8.28 -8.01
N ALA A 59 14.08 8.52 -7.60
CA ALA A 59 12.90 7.85 -8.10
C ALA A 59 11.71 8.82 -8.22
N ASP A 60 10.60 8.33 -8.80
CA ASP A 60 9.35 9.06 -8.73
C ASP A 60 8.63 8.87 -7.39
N TRP A 61 8.74 7.68 -6.80
CA TRP A 61 8.03 7.27 -5.59
C TRP A 61 8.90 6.29 -4.82
N GLU A 62 8.84 6.38 -3.50
CA GLU A 62 9.27 5.31 -2.61
C GLU A 62 8.07 4.38 -2.32
N LEU A 63 8.35 3.11 -2.05
CA LEU A 63 7.33 2.07 -1.96
C LEU A 63 7.65 1.08 -0.84
N ARG A 64 6.63 0.77 -0.03
CA ARG A 64 6.68 -0.28 1.00
C ARG A 64 5.48 -1.19 0.87
N TRP A 65 5.69 -2.48 1.10
CA TRP A 65 4.67 -3.52 0.95
C TRP A 65 4.42 -4.22 2.27
N PHE A 66 3.16 -4.40 2.61
CA PHE A 66 2.75 -5.09 3.83
C PHE A 66 1.75 -6.19 3.50
N THR A 67 1.99 -7.38 4.04
CA THR A 67 0.93 -8.37 4.24
C THR A 67 0.16 -7.99 5.52
N PRO A 68 -0.92 -8.71 5.87
CA PRO A 68 -1.61 -8.49 7.14
C PRO A 68 -0.74 -8.70 8.40
N THR A 69 0.42 -9.35 8.27
CA THR A 69 1.23 -9.75 9.43
C THR A 69 2.66 -9.21 9.43
N GLU A 70 3.18 -8.75 8.30
CA GLU A 70 4.55 -8.23 8.23
C GLU A 70 4.81 -7.34 7.01
N GLU A 71 5.88 -6.55 7.09
CA GLU A 71 6.45 -5.88 5.92
C GLU A 71 7.22 -6.90 5.07
N VAL A 72 7.03 -6.83 3.74
CA VAL A 72 7.74 -7.70 2.78
C VAL A 72 8.65 -6.86 1.90
N ARG A 73 9.87 -7.37 1.69
CA ARG A 73 10.85 -6.79 0.75
C ARG A 73 10.81 -7.57 -0.56
N LEU A 74 10.53 -6.87 -1.65
CA LEU A 74 10.49 -7.41 -3.02
C LEU A 74 11.61 -6.83 -3.88
#